data_AF-A0A7X6YWX1-F1
#
_entry.id   AF-A0A7X6YWX1-F1
#
_cell.length_a   1.000
_cell.length_b   1.000
_cell.length_c   1.000
_cell.angle_alpha   90.00
_cell.angle_beta   90.00
_cell.angle_gamma   90.00
#
_symmetry.space_group_name_H-M   'P 1'
#
loop_
_entity.id
_entity.type
_entity.pdbx_description
1 polymer ?
#
loop_
_entity_poly.entity_id
_entity_poly.type
_entity_poly.pdbx_seq_one_letter_code
_entity_poly.pdbx_strand_id
1 'polypeptide(L)'
;MLTPGSFFDLADSPCGDLFTGCAHVWEPLKKLKAYIDARTEPTFRHVCLTDGVPLDSPYVFFNGKLRNARECIITYGDTSRGGLSVWENGQILEGASVIMGGAVIVGRNIRIGRGVLIESGAMVKAPAIIGDYSEIRQGAYLRGYCLIGRRCVVGHTTEVKHSIFLDDAKAGHFAYIGDSILGANVNLGAGTKFANLRFLPGTIIVRTPQGAVDTGLKKLGAILGDRVQTGCNSVTSPGTLIGPDSFLMPNVTAPSGAHPRKSVIR
;
A
#
# COMPACT_ATOMS: atom_id res chain seq x y z
N MET A 1 -13.77 -3.54 21.15
CA MET A 1 -13.92 -2.18 20.60
C MET A 1 -13.21 -2.13 19.26
N LEU A 2 -13.66 -1.32 18.31
CA LEU A 2 -13.08 -1.25 16.95
C LEU A 2 -11.97 -0.20 16.85
N THR A 3 -11.10 -0.14 17.84
CA THR A 3 -9.99 0.83 17.93
C THR A 3 -8.81 0.41 17.06
N PRO A 4 -7.95 1.31 16.58
CA PRO A 4 -6.71 0.93 15.90
C PRO A 4 -5.89 -0.15 16.61
N GLY A 5 -5.68 -0.01 17.92
CA GLY A 5 -4.90 -0.97 18.72
C GLY A 5 -5.52 -2.37 18.87
N SER A 6 -6.78 -2.59 18.44
CA SER A 6 -7.35 -3.94 18.39
C SER A 6 -7.05 -4.66 17.07
N PHE A 7 -6.53 -3.95 16.07
CA PHE A 7 -6.19 -4.46 14.75
C PHE A 7 -4.69 -4.44 14.47
N PHE A 8 -3.98 -3.44 14.99
CA PHE A 8 -2.59 -3.16 14.63
C PHE A 8 -1.72 -2.98 15.87
N ASP A 9 -0.54 -3.60 15.84
CA ASP A 9 0.60 -3.17 16.64
C ASP A 9 1.35 -2.05 15.90
N LEU A 10 1.39 -0.87 16.51
CA LEU A 10 1.89 0.36 15.89
C LEU A 10 3.17 0.88 16.56
N ALA A 11 3.73 0.17 17.54
CA ALA A 11 4.84 0.66 18.36
C ALA A 11 6.04 1.14 17.53
N ASP A 12 6.39 0.38 16.48
CA ASP A 12 7.53 0.67 15.59
C ASP A 12 7.11 1.14 14.20
N SER A 13 5.84 1.49 14.00
CA SER A 13 5.32 1.91 12.70
C SER A 13 5.73 3.35 12.38
N PRO A 14 6.40 3.62 11.24
CA PRO A 14 6.74 4.98 10.81
C PRO A 14 5.53 5.89 10.55
N CYS A 15 4.31 5.32 10.54
CA CYS A 15 3.06 6.05 10.36
C CYS A 15 2.10 5.87 11.54
N GLY A 16 2.59 5.45 12.72
CA GLY A 16 1.76 5.25 13.92
C GLY A 16 1.04 6.53 14.39
N ASP A 17 1.64 7.69 14.14
CA ASP A 17 1.05 9.01 14.44
C ASP A 17 -0.25 9.28 13.65
N LEU A 18 -0.41 8.69 12.45
CA LEU A 18 -1.67 8.76 11.68
C LEU A 18 -2.85 8.17 12.47
N PHE A 19 -2.60 7.15 13.29
CA PHE A 19 -3.61 6.44 14.08
C PHE A 19 -3.85 7.06 15.47
N THR A 20 -3.01 8.00 15.89
CA THR A 20 -3.13 8.66 17.19
C THR A 20 -4.43 9.45 17.29
N GLY A 21 -5.14 9.27 18.40
CA GLY A 21 -6.42 9.92 18.69
C GLY A 21 -7.63 9.36 17.93
N CYS A 22 -7.46 8.31 17.13
CA CYS A 22 -8.56 7.70 16.39
C CYS A 22 -9.38 6.77 17.31
N ALA A 23 -10.68 7.03 17.43
CA ALA A 23 -11.61 6.19 18.19
C ALA A 23 -11.93 4.89 17.45
N HIS A 24 -11.97 4.94 16.11
CA HIS A 24 -12.25 3.81 15.25
C HIS A 24 -11.15 3.53 14.25
N VAL A 25 -10.98 2.26 13.90
CA VAL A 25 -9.91 1.75 13.02
C VAL A 25 -9.96 2.33 11.60
N TRP A 26 -11.11 2.84 11.12
CA TRP A 26 -11.24 3.46 9.79
C TRP A 26 -10.95 4.97 9.76
N GLU A 27 -10.85 5.64 10.91
CA GLU A 27 -10.57 7.08 10.97
C GLU A 27 -9.22 7.52 10.38
N PRO A 28 -8.14 6.71 10.42
CA PRO A 28 -6.91 6.98 9.66
C PRO A 28 -7.16 7.29 8.17
N LEU A 29 -8.14 6.63 7.53
CA LEU A 29 -8.49 6.91 6.13
C LEU A 29 -9.05 8.33 5.94
N LYS A 30 -9.72 8.89 6.95
CA LYS A 30 -10.22 10.29 6.90
C LYS A 30 -9.07 11.28 6.97
N LYS A 31 -8.00 10.95 7.70
CA LYS A 31 -6.80 11.77 7.90
C LYS A 31 -5.76 11.60 6.79
N LEU A 32 -5.85 10.52 6.00
CA LEU A 32 -4.80 10.07 5.08
C LEU A 32 -4.37 11.14 4.06
N LYS A 33 -5.32 11.89 3.50
CA LYS A 33 -5.00 12.93 2.50
C LYS A 33 -4.10 14.01 3.09
N ALA A 34 -4.57 14.67 4.15
CA ALA A 34 -3.80 15.69 4.87
C ALA A 34 -2.47 15.15 5.40
N TYR A 35 -2.45 13.90 5.85
CA TYR A 35 -1.24 13.24 6.32
C TYR A 35 -0.18 13.09 5.22
N ILE A 36 -0.58 12.61 4.03
CA ILE A 36 0.30 12.45 2.88
C ILE A 36 0.75 13.82 2.39
N ASP A 37 -0.17 14.76 2.17
CA ASP A 37 0.15 16.09 1.63
C ASP A 37 1.16 16.84 2.49
N ALA A 38 1.11 16.69 3.81
CA ALA A 38 2.07 17.27 4.75
C ALA A 38 3.46 16.60 4.77
N ARG A 39 3.63 15.42 4.14
CA ARG A 39 4.84 14.58 4.22
C ARG A 39 5.48 14.27 2.89
N THR A 40 5.04 14.93 1.82
CA THR A 40 5.51 14.70 0.46
C THR A 40 6.22 15.93 -0.15
N GLU A 41 6.15 17.09 0.49
CA GLU A 41 6.93 18.30 0.16
C GLU A 41 8.39 18.22 0.69
N PRO A 42 9.44 18.46 -0.12
CA PRO A 42 9.50 18.43 -1.58
C PRO A 42 10.55 17.41 -2.05
N THR A 43 10.27 16.10 -2.02
CA THR A 43 11.34 15.09 -2.14
C THR A 43 11.38 14.27 -3.44
N PHE A 44 10.64 14.67 -4.49
CA PHE A 44 10.83 14.14 -5.84
C PHE A 44 10.56 15.20 -6.92
N ARG A 45 11.35 16.28 -6.92
CA ARG A 45 11.40 17.21 -8.07
C ARG A 45 12.21 16.57 -9.18
N HIS A 46 11.54 15.78 -9.99
CA HIS A 46 12.13 15.22 -11.20
C HIS A 46 11.91 16.22 -12.35
N VAL A 47 12.95 16.94 -12.75
CA VAL A 47 12.88 17.78 -13.96
C VAL A 47 12.91 16.89 -15.22
N CYS A 48 13.38 15.65 -15.07
CA CYS A 48 13.67 14.72 -16.16
C CYS A 48 12.55 13.72 -16.49
N LEU A 49 11.45 13.67 -15.74
CA LEU A 49 10.29 12.84 -16.13
C LEU A 49 9.14 13.74 -16.57
N THR A 50 8.41 13.27 -17.57
CA THR A 50 7.24 13.92 -18.12
C THR A 50 6.01 13.17 -17.65
N ASP A 51 5.03 13.88 -17.10
CA ASP A 51 3.81 13.29 -16.58
C ASP A 51 3.13 12.38 -17.60
N GLY A 52 2.88 11.13 -17.22
CA GLY A 52 2.16 10.16 -18.05
C GLY A 52 2.96 9.56 -19.21
N VAL A 53 4.25 9.91 -19.34
CA VAL A 53 5.15 9.34 -20.36
C VAL A 53 5.98 8.22 -19.73
N PRO A 54 6.00 7.00 -20.32
CA PRO A 54 6.88 5.93 -19.86
C PRO A 54 8.35 6.34 -19.92
N LEU A 55 9.11 6.00 -18.88
CA LEU A 55 10.55 6.28 -18.84
C LEU A 55 11.29 5.54 -19.96
N ASP A 56 12.19 6.23 -20.66
CA ASP A 56 12.98 5.65 -21.76
C ASP A 56 14.17 4.81 -21.26
N SER A 57 14.51 4.93 -19.98
CA SER A 57 15.70 4.37 -19.35
C SER A 57 15.50 4.23 -17.84
N PRO A 58 16.29 3.38 -17.16
CA PRO A 58 16.23 3.29 -15.71
C PRO A 58 16.80 4.55 -15.05
N TYR A 59 16.25 4.89 -13.89
CA TYR A 59 16.70 5.98 -13.04
C TYR A 59 17.00 5.46 -11.63
N VAL A 60 18.00 6.06 -11.00
CA VAL A 60 18.35 5.82 -9.60
C VAL A 60 18.01 7.05 -8.79
N PHE A 61 17.30 6.84 -7.68
CA PHE A 61 17.05 7.85 -6.66
C PHE A 61 17.95 7.57 -5.44
N PHE A 62 18.88 8.48 -5.16
CA PHE A 62 19.84 8.34 -4.08
C PHE A 62 20.22 9.71 -3.51
N ASN A 63 20.31 9.84 -2.18
CA ASN A 63 20.60 11.09 -1.48
C ASN A 63 19.76 12.30 -1.96
N GLY A 64 18.46 12.08 -2.19
CA GLY A 64 17.52 13.11 -2.62
C GLY A 64 17.65 13.52 -4.09
N LYS A 65 18.51 12.87 -4.88
CA LYS A 65 18.73 13.17 -6.29
C LYS A 65 18.27 12.01 -7.16
N LEU A 66 17.54 12.35 -8.22
CA LEU A 66 17.18 11.43 -9.29
C LEU A 66 18.16 11.60 -10.45
N ARG A 67 18.74 10.51 -10.94
CA ARG A 67 19.67 10.51 -12.07
C ARG A 67 19.47 9.29 -12.95
N ASN A 68 19.84 9.43 -14.22
CA ASN A 68 19.82 8.32 -15.16
C ASN A 68 20.78 7.20 -14.67
N ALA A 69 20.36 5.94 -14.80
CA ALA A 69 21.09 4.79 -14.28
C ALA A 69 21.80 3.97 -15.37
N ARG A 70 21.95 4.49 -16.60
CA ARG A 70 22.62 3.79 -17.71
C ARG A 70 24.06 3.36 -17.41
N GLU A 71 24.76 4.10 -16.56
CA GLU A 71 26.14 3.79 -16.15
C GLU A 71 26.21 2.98 -14.85
N CYS A 72 25.06 2.72 -14.21
CA CYS A 72 25.01 1.92 -12.99
C CYS A 72 24.94 0.42 -13.32
N ILE A 73 25.59 -0.41 -12.50
CA ILE A 73 25.35 -1.85 -12.47
C ILE A 73 24.27 -2.12 -11.42
N ILE A 74 23.14 -2.68 -11.83
CA ILE A 74 22.01 -2.94 -10.94
C ILE A 74 21.82 -4.45 -10.82
N THR A 75 21.82 -4.96 -9.59
CA THR A 75 21.41 -6.33 -9.29
C THR A 75 20.00 -6.31 -8.74
N TYR A 76 19.12 -7.08 -9.37
CA TYR A 76 17.73 -7.23 -8.97
C TYR A 76 17.54 -8.53 -8.17
N GLY A 77 16.86 -8.43 -7.04
CA GLY A 77 16.50 -9.53 -6.15
C GLY A 77 15.28 -9.15 -5.32
N ASP A 78 14.92 -9.95 -4.32
CA ASP A 78 13.82 -9.61 -3.40
C ASP A 78 14.19 -8.37 -2.58
N THR A 79 13.65 -7.24 -2.98
CA THR A 79 13.93 -5.91 -2.43
C THR A 79 13.47 -5.83 -0.98
N SER A 80 12.36 -6.48 -0.63
CA SER A 80 11.85 -6.57 0.74
C SER A 80 12.81 -7.31 1.70
N ARG A 81 13.80 -8.02 1.13
CA ARG A 81 14.87 -8.73 1.84
C ARG A 81 16.27 -8.18 1.55
N GLY A 82 16.37 -6.99 0.97
CA GLY A 82 17.66 -6.34 0.66
C GLY A 82 18.33 -6.85 -0.61
N GLY A 83 17.60 -7.52 -1.51
CA GLY A 83 18.13 -8.07 -2.76
C GLY A 83 18.37 -7.05 -3.88
N LEU A 84 18.03 -5.77 -3.69
CA LEU A 84 18.33 -4.69 -4.64
C LEU A 84 19.68 -4.07 -4.30
N SER A 85 20.61 -4.05 -5.25
CA SER A 85 21.86 -3.31 -5.12
C SER A 85 22.19 -2.52 -6.38
N VAL A 86 22.80 -1.35 -6.18
CA VAL A 86 23.19 -0.44 -7.25
C VAL A 86 24.66 -0.08 -7.05
N TRP A 87 25.44 -0.20 -8.11
CA TRP A 87 26.86 0.12 -8.12
C TRP A 87 27.15 1.19 -9.17
N GLU A 88 28.00 2.15 -8.82
CA GLU A 88 28.46 3.23 -9.70
C GLU A 88 29.98 3.37 -9.49
N ASN A 89 30.77 3.32 -10.58
CA ASN A 89 32.23 3.42 -10.52
C ASN A 89 32.91 2.46 -9.52
N GLY A 90 32.38 1.23 -9.41
CA GLY A 90 32.90 0.21 -8.49
C GLY A 90 32.51 0.40 -7.01
N GLN A 91 31.69 1.41 -6.68
CA GLN A 91 31.18 1.67 -5.33
C GLN A 91 29.70 1.34 -5.22
N ILE A 92 29.29 0.77 -4.08
CA ILE A 92 27.89 0.51 -3.79
C ILE A 92 27.18 1.80 -3.36
N LEU A 93 25.98 2.03 -3.91
CA LEU A 93 25.09 3.10 -3.50
C LEU A 93 24.08 2.56 -2.48
N GLU A 94 24.46 2.55 -1.19
CA GLU A 94 23.67 1.88 -0.14
C GLU A 94 22.26 2.47 0.06
N GLY A 95 21.25 1.69 -0.30
CA GLY A 95 19.85 2.10 -0.21
C GLY A 95 19.41 3.01 -1.35
N ALA A 96 20.13 3.01 -2.47
CA ALA A 96 19.64 3.57 -3.73
C ALA A 96 18.35 2.87 -4.16
N SER A 97 17.36 3.66 -4.55
CA SER A 97 16.10 3.19 -5.11
C SER A 97 16.17 3.23 -6.63
N VAL A 98 15.50 2.29 -7.30
CA VAL A 98 15.51 2.15 -8.75
C VAL A 98 14.11 2.31 -9.30
N ILE A 99 13.98 3.13 -10.35
CA ILE A 99 12.79 3.23 -11.17
C ILE A 99 13.18 2.72 -12.56
N MET A 100 12.67 1.55 -12.95
CA MET A 100 13.03 0.93 -14.21
C MET A 100 12.45 1.70 -15.41
N GLY A 101 13.12 1.59 -16.56
CA GLY A 101 12.57 2.08 -17.83
C GLY A 101 11.19 1.48 -18.10
N GLY A 102 10.27 2.25 -18.65
CA GLY A 102 8.88 1.88 -18.92
C GLY A 102 7.93 2.09 -17.74
N ALA A 103 8.40 2.37 -16.53
CA ALA A 103 7.53 2.86 -15.46
C ALA A 103 6.92 4.22 -15.83
N VAL A 104 5.74 4.53 -15.32
CA VAL A 104 5.05 5.81 -15.53
C VAL A 104 4.83 6.49 -14.20
N ILE A 105 5.39 7.69 -14.04
CA ILE A 105 5.18 8.54 -12.87
C ILE A 105 4.29 9.71 -13.27
N VAL A 106 3.27 10.02 -12.46
CA VAL A 106 2.33 11.11 -12.74
C VAL A 106 2.20 12.02 -11.53
N GLY A 107 2.54 13.29 -11.71
CA GLY A 107 2.56 14.29 -10.66
C GLY A 107 3.83 14.22 -9.82
N ARG A 108 4.04 15.27 -9.01
CA ARG A 108 5.32 15.49 -8.31
C ARG A 108 5.31 15.10 -6.84
N ASN A 109 4.12 14.93 -6.26
CA ASN A 109 3.94 14.76 -4.82
C ASN A 109 4.12 13.29 -4.39
N ILE A 110 5.28 12.71 -4.69
CA ILE A 110 5.59 11.29 -4.42
C ILE A 110 6.85 11.22 -3.56
N ARG A 111 6.78 10.52 -2.43
CA ARG A 111 7.94 10.21 -1.59
C ARG A 111 8.36 8.76 -1.82
N ILE A 112 9.63 8.56 -2.17
CA ILE A 112 10.24 7.24 -2.35
C ILE A 112 11.28 7.04 -1.24
N GLY A 113 11.15 5.96 -0.49
CA GLY A 113 12.09 5.54 0.55
C GLY A 113 13.39 4.98 -0.02
N ARG A 114 14.24 4.45 0.87
CA ARG A 114 15.52 3.82 0.51
C ARG A 114 15.30 2.42 -0.06
N GLY A 115 16.10 2.04 -1.04
CA GLY A 115 16.09 0.68 -1.61
C GLY A 115 14.75 0.26 -2.19
N VAL A 116 13.93 1.19 -2.68
CA VAL A 116 12.64 0.88 -3.33
C VAL A 116 12.89 0.47 -4.78
N LEU A 117 12.15 -0.53 -5.26
CA LEU A 117 12.11 -0.90 -6.67
C LEU A 117 10.74 -0.57 -7.27
N ILE A 118 10.72 0.24 -8.33
CA ILE A 118 9.56 0.44 -9.18
C ILE A 118 9.86 -0.19 -10.54
N GLU A 119 9.16 -1.28 -10.85
CA GLU A 119 9.39 -2.07 -12.05
C GLU A 119 8.80 -1.43 -13.31
N SER A 120 9.28 -1.88 -14.46
CA SER A 120 8.78 -1.48 -15.77
C SER A 120 7.27 -1.67 -15.88
N GLY A 121 6.56 -0.69 -16.46
CA GLY A 121 5.12 -0.74 -16.65
C GLY A 121 4.26 -0.49 -15.40
N ALA A 122 4.87 -0.33 -14.22
CA ALA A 122 4.14 0.20 -13.07
C ALA A 122 3.73 1.66 -13.31
N MET A 123 2.52 2.04 -12.89
CA MET A 123 2.05 3.42 -12.92
C MET A 123 1.82 3.94 -11.50
N VAL A 124 2.54 5.00 -11.13
CA VAL A 124 2.42 5.63 -9.82
C VAL A 124 1.94 7.07 -9.98
N LYS A 125 0.73 7.34 -9.49
CA LYS A 125 0.15 8.68 -9.45
C LYS A 125 0.28 9.31 -8.07
N ALA A 126 0.65 10.58 -8.06
CA ALA A 126 0.64 11.42 -6.87
C ALA A 126 -0.80 11.66 -6.34
N PRO A 127 -0.96 11.97 -5.05
CA PRO A 127 0.06 11.89 -3.99
C PRO A 127 0.36 10.44 -3.57
N ALA A 128 1.62 10.11 -3.26
CA ALA A 128 1.94 8.77 -2.75
C ALA A 128 3.18 8.79 -1.85
N ILE A 129 3.21 7.85 -0.90
CA ILE A 129 4.38 7.56 -0.07
C ILE A 129 4.70 6.08 -0.25
N ILE A 130 5.93 5.77 -0.63
CA ILE A 130 6.44 4.41 -0.76
C ILE A 130 7.61 4.26 0.21
N GLY A 131 7.41 3.46 1.27
CA GLY A 131 8.38 3.23 2.33
C GLY A 131 9.54 2.33 1.90
N ASP A 132 10.59 2.36 2.71
CA ASP A 132 11.87 1.72 2.42
C ASP A 132 11.72 0.23 2.06
N TYR A 133 12.53 -0.22 1.11
CA TYR A 133 12.63 -1.62 0.68
C TYR A 133 11.34 -2.22 0.11
N SER A 134 10.40 -1.38 -0.33
CA SER A 134 9.16 -1.82 -0.96
C SER A 134 9.32 -2.04 -2.47
N GLU A 135 8.45 -2.88 -3.02
CA GLU A 135 8.37 -3.18 -4.46
C GLU A 135 7.02 -2.74 -5.03
N ILE A 136 7.09 -1.98 -6.11
CA ILE A 136 5.95 -1.69 -6.98
C ILE A 136 6.20 -2.41 -8.30
N ARG A 137 5.58 -3.58 -8.47
CA ARG A 137 5.90 -4.52 -9.54
C ARG A 137 5.22 -4.16 -10.86
N GLN A 138 5.62 -4.87 -11.91
CA GLN A 138 5.16 -4.69 -13.28
C GLN A 138 3.62 -4.63 -13.37
N GLY A 139 3.11 -3.53 -13.95
CA GLY A 139 1.68 -3.32 -14.15
C GLY A 139 0.90 -2.91 -12.90
N ALA A 140 1.54 -2.78 -11.73
CA ALA A 140 0.89 -2.20 -10.55
C ALA A 140 0.41 -0.78 -10.84
N TYR A 141 -0.75 -0.41 -10.29
CA TYR A 141 -1.35 0.91 -10.50
C TYR A 141 -1.71 1.58 -9.17
N LEU A 142 -0.91 2.58 -8.77
CA LEU A 142 -1.20 3.42 -7.62
C LEU A 142 -1.93 4.68 -8.10
N ARG A 143 -3.20 4.83 -7.69
CA ARG A 143 -4.10 5.90 -8.18
C ARG A 143 -3.98 7.22 -7.42
N GLY A 144 -3.17 7.26 -6.39
CA GLY A 144 -3.00 8.42 -5.49
C GLY A 144 -3.63 8.19 -4.11
N TYR A 145 -3.12 8.98 -3.17
CA TYR A 145 -3.30 8.84 -1.73
C TYR A 145 -2.98 7.42 -1.23
N CYS A 146 -1.92 6.82 -1.77
CA CYS A 146 -1.44 5.52 -1.33
C CYS A 146 -0.28 5.72 -0.33
N LEU A 147 -0.43 5.19 0.88
CA LEU A 147 0.63 5.10 1.87
C LEU A 147 1.09 3.65 1.94
N ILE A 148 2.25 3.37 1.34
CA ILE A 148 2.88 2.06 1.34
C ILE A 148 3.99 2.07 2.39
N GLY A 149 3.88 1.20 3.41
CA GLY A 149 4.87 1.04 4.48
C GLY A 149 6.22 0.51 4.03
N ARG A 150 7.04 0.04 4.97
CA ARG A 150 8.34 -0.58 4.68
C ARG A 150 8.16 -2.02 4.22
N ARG A 151 9.02 -2.48 3.30
CA ARG A 151 9.08 -3.88 2.83
C ARG A 151 7.74 -4.41 2.28
N CYS A 152 6.90 -3.52 1.79
CA CYS A 152 5.61 -3.88 1.21
C CYS A 152 5.77 -4.30 -0.24
N VAL A 153 4.81 -5.09 -0.73
CA VAL A 153 4.74 -5.46 -2.15
C VAL A 153 3.39 -5.05 -2.70
N VAL A 154 3.41 -4.15 -3.68
CA VAL A 154 2.27 -3.90 -4.58
C VAL A 154 2.62 -4.57 -5.90
N GLY A 155 2.06 -5.75 -6.10
CA GLY A 155 2.54 -6.67 -7.10
C GLY A 155 1.84 -6.55 -8.45
N HIS A 156 2.04 -7.58 -9.29
CA HIS A 156 1.62 -7.57 -10.69
C HIS A 156 0.14 -7.23 -10.84
N THR A 157 -0.15 -6.24 -11.70
CA THR A 157 -1.50 -5.74 -12.03
C THR A 157 -2.41 -5.50 -10.82
N THR A 158 -1.79 -5.15 -9.69
CA THR A 158 -2.51 -4.77 -8.47
C THR A 158 -2.82 -3.28 -8.50
N GLU A 159 -4.09 -2.94 -8.35
CA GLU A 159 -4.57 -1.57 -8.27
C GLU A 159 -4.78 -1.15 -6.81
N VAL A 160 -4.18 -0.02 -6.43
CA VAL A 160 -4.30 0.57 -5.09
C VAL A 160 -4.79 2.01 -5.20
N LYS A 161 -5.76 2.37 -4.36
CA LYS A 161 -6.29 3.73 -4.27
C LYS A 161 -6.63 4.08 -2.83
N HIS A 162 -6.20 5.26 -2.36
CA HIS A 162 -6.63 5.81 -1.08
C HIS A 162 -6.55 4.77 0.05
N SER A 163 -5.37 4.17 0.23
CA SER A 163 -5.20 3.01 1.11
C SER A 163 -3.88 3.05 1.85
N ILE A 164 -3.84 2.37 2.99
CA ILE A 164 -2.69 2.31 3.90
C ILE A 164 -2.22 0.86 3.96
N PHE A 165 -0.94 0.64 3.68
CA PHE A 165 -0.26 -0.63 3.90
C PHE A 165 0.70 -0.39 5.06
N LEU A 166 0.50 -1.07 6.18
CA LEU A 166 1.51 -1.16 7.23
C LEU A 166 2.65 -2.08 6.78
N ASP A 167 3.72 -2.10 7.56
CA ASP A 167 4.98 -2.74 7.18
C ASP A 167 4.80 -4.23 6.82
N ASP A 168 5.55 -4.69 5.82
CA ASP A 168 5.56 -6.07 5.33
C ASP A 168 4.23 -6.54 4.70
N ALA A 169 3.26 -5.65 4.46
CA ALA A 169 2.01 -5.99 3.80
C ALA A 169 2.20 -6.26 2.29
N LYS A 170 1.55 -7.32 1.78
CA LYS A 170 1.74 -7.82 0.41
C LYS A 170 0.41 -7.99 -0.29
N ALA A 171 0.25 -7.28 -1.40
CA ALA A 171 -0.80 -7.50 -2.40
C ALA A 171 -0.11 -7.90 -3.71
N GLY A 172 0.32 -9.15 -3.80
CA GLY A 172 1.31 -9.58 -4.80
C GLY A 172 0.79 -9.73 -6.22
N HIS A 173 -0.49 -10.00 -6.43
CA HIS A 173 -1.00 -10.43 -7.73
C HIS A 173 -2.49 -10.09 -7.93
N PHE A 174 -2.83 -9.39 -9.01
CA PHE A 174 -4.19 -9.20 -9.53
C PHE A 174 -5.22 -8.68 -8.51
N ALA A 175 -4.79 -7.85 -7.56
CA ALA A 175 -5.65 -7.41 -6.47
C ALA A 175 -6.21 -5.99 -6.68
N TYR A 176 -7.36 -5.69 -6.08
CA TYR A 176 -7.91 -4.33 -6.00
C TYR A 176 -8.08 -3.91 -4.53
N ILE A 177 -7.42 -2.83 -4.15
CA ILE A 177 -7.37 -2.29 -2.78
C ILE A 177 -7.77 -0.81 -2.84
N GLY A 178 -9.04 -0.54 -2.54
CA GLY A 178 -9.59 0.82 -2.50
C GLY A 178 -10.11 1.17 -1.10
N ASP A 179 -9.77 2.35 -0.59
CA ASP A 179 -10.30 2.88 0.69
C ASP A 179 -10.11 1.88 1.85
N SER A 180 -8.90 1.33 1.99
CA SER A 180 -8.62 0.15 2.81
C SER A 180 -7.35 0.30 3.65
N ILE A 181 -7.23 -0.52 4.71
CA ILE A 181 -6.02 -0.60 5.54
C ILE A 181 -5.58 -2.06 5.63
N LEU A 182 -4.32 -2.33 5.30
CA LEU A 182 -3.68 -3.64 5.49
C LEU A 182 -2.71 -3.52 6.66
N GLY A 183 -2.91 -4.35 7.68
CA GLY A 183 -2.04 -4.47 8.84
C GLY A 183 -0.66 -5.02 8.49
N ALA A 184 0.21 -5.03 9.50
CA ALA A 184 1.58 -5.51 9.31
C ALA A 184 1.59 -7.00 8.96
N ASN A 185 2.47 -7.42 8.05
CA ASN A 185 2.59 -8.81 7.60
C ASN A 185 1.30 -9.42 7.01
N VAL A 186 0.38 -8.60 6.51
CA VAL A 186 -0.78 -9.08 5.73
C VAL A 186 -0.31 -9.63 4.39
N ASN A 187 -0.90 -10.74 3.93
CA ASN A 187 -0.68 -11.24 2.58
C ASN A 187 -2.01 -11.51 1.89
N LEU A 188 -2.18 -10.95 0.69
CA LEU A 188 -3.34 -11.18 -0.14
C LEU A 188 -3.06 -12.28 -1.16
N GLY A 189 -3.89 -13.33 -1.14
CA GLY A 189 -3.92 -14.32 -2.19
C GLY A 189 -4.23 -13.68 -3.54
N ALA A 190 -3.69 -14.27 -4.61
CA ALA A 190 -3.84 -13.73 -5.96
C ALA A 190 -5.32 -13.52 -6.32
N GLY A 191 -5.64 -12.36 -6.89
CA GLY A 191 -7.01 -12.05 -7.30
C GLY A 191 -7.92 -11.56 -6.17
N THR A 192 -7.41 -11.28 -4.96
CA THR A 192 -8.20 -10.72 -3.85
C THR A 192 -8.77 -9.34 -4.18
N LYS A 193 -10.05 -9.11 -3.93
CA LYS A 193 -10.73 -7.84 -4.27
C LYS A 193 -11.49 -7.26 -3.08
N PHE A 194 -11.27 -5.98 -2.80
CA PHE A 194 -12.05 -5.26 -1.80
C PHE A 194 -13.13 -4.41 -2.46
N ALA A 195 -14.39 -4.83 -2.36
CA ALA A 195 -15.48 -3.93 -2.73
C ALA A 195 -15.52 -2.77 -1.73
N ASN A 196 -15.57 -1.54 -2.21
CA ASN A 196 -15.51 -0.34 -1.37
C ASN A 196 -16.75 0.56 -1.46
N LEU A 197 -17.76 0.18 -2.24
CA LEU A 197 -18.98 0.97 -2.45
C LEU A 197 -20.21 0.07 -2.33
N ARG A 198 -21.24 0.53 -1.61
CA ARG A 198 -22.53 -0.15 -1.52
C ARG A 198 -23.37 0.10 -2.76
N PHE A 199 -24.23 -0.85 -3.10
CA PHE A 199 -25.25 -0.66 -4.13
C PHE A 199 -26.28 0.41 -3.75
N LEU A 200 -26.67 0.43 -2.47
CA LEU A 200 -27.61 1.42 -1.95
C LEU A 200 -26.89 2.71 -1.53
N PRO A 201 -27.50 3.88 -1.77
CA PRO A 201 -26.98 5.15 -1.28
C PRO A 201 -26.82 5.16 0.25
N GLY A 202 -25.88 5.98 0.72
CA GLY A 202 -25.62 6.19 2.14
C GLY A 202 -24.17 5.91 2.54
N THR A 203 -23.91 5.98 3.84
CA THR A 203 -22.62 5.67 4.44
C THR A 203 -22.46 4.17 4.68
N ILE A 204 -21.21 3.72 4.85
CA ILE A 204 -20.91 2.33 5.22
C ILE A 204 -21.21 2.16 6.71
N ILE A 205 -22.03 1.15 7.04
CA ILE A 205 -22.39 0.78 8.40
C ILE A 205 -21.66 -0.51 8.76
N VAL A 206 -20.86 -0.48 9.82
CA VAL A 206 -20.15 -1.66 10.33
C VAL A 206 -21.01 -2.32 11.39
N ARG A 207 -21.37 -3.59 11.20
CA ARG A 207 -22.08 -4.38 12.19
C ARG A 207 -21.11 -5.01 13.18
N THR A 208 -21.41 -4.89 14.47
CA THR A 208 -20.67 -5.51 15.58
C THR A 208 -21.63 -6.28 16.47
N PRO A 209 -21.14 -7.18 17.34
CA PRO A 209 -21.97 -7.81 18.35
C PRO A 209 -22.67 -6.81 19.30
N GLN A 210 -22.09 -5.61 19.47
CA GLN A 210 -22.64 -4.56 20.32
C GLN A 210 -23.62 -3.63 19.60
N GLY A 211 -23.81 -3.80 18.28
CA GLY A 211 -24.69 -2.97 17.46
C GLY A 211 -24.04 -2.48 16.18
N ALA A 212 -24.80 -1.71 15.42
CA ALA A 212 -24.36 -1.10 14.16
C ALA A 212 -23.68 0.25 14.43
N VAL A 213 -22.55 0.49 13.78
CA VAL A 213 -21.78 1.74 13.88
C VAL A 213 -21.70 2.38 12.50
N ASP A 214 -22.14 3.63 12.38
CA ASP A 214 -21.94 4.41 11.17
C ASP A 214 -20.50 4.91 11.08
N THR A 215 -19.82 4.60 9.97
CA THR A 215 -18.44 5.05 9.73
C THR A 215 -18.36 6.51 9.30
N GLY A 216 -19.46 7.08 8.77
CA GLY A 216 -19.51 8.37 8.11
C GLY A 216 -18.85 8.38 6.71
N LEU A 217 -18.41 7.23 6.21
CA LEU A 217 -17.71 7.10 4.92
C LEU A 217 -18.68 6.61 3.84
N LYS A 218 -18.69 7.26 2.68
CA LYS A 218 -19.40 6.75 1.48
C LYS A 218 -18.68 5.56 0.84
N LYS A 219 -17.35 5.50 1.00
CA LYS A 219 -16.51 4.41 0.53
C LYS A 219 -15.61 3.91 1.64
N LEU A 220 -15.61 2.60 1.83
CA LEU A 220 -14.72 1.88 2.75
C LEU A 220 -14.62 0.45 2.20
N GLY A 221 -13.40 0.04 1.86
CA GLY A 221 -13.11 -1.33 1.42
C GLY A 221 -13.01 -2.26 2.62
N ALA A 222 -11.82 -2.81 2.84
CA ALA A 222 -11.53 -3.67 3.97
C ALA A 222 -10.48 -3.09 4.92
N ILE A 223 -10.57 -3.47 6.18
CA ILE A 223 -9.52 -3.25 7.16
C ILE A 223 -9.08 -4.60 7.68
N LEU A 224 -7.86 -4.98 7.35
CA LEU A 224 -7.27 -6.25 7.76
C LEU A 224 -6.26 -5.99 8.87
N GLY A 225 -6.47 -6.57 10.04
CA GLY A 225 -5.51 -6.52 11.13
C GLY A 225 -4.20 -7.24 10.81
N ASP A 226 -3.23 -7.13 11.70
CA ASP A 226 -1.91 -7.72 11.49
C ASP A 226 -1.96 -9.22 11.22
N ARG A 227 -1.09 -9.67 10.32
CA ARG A 227 -0.87 -11.08 9.95
C ARG A 227 -2.09 -11.76 9.31
N VAL A 228 -3.12 -11.01 8.92
CA VAL A 228 -4.24 -11.57 8.16
C VAL A 228 -3.77 -12.10 6.81
N GLN A 229 -4.26 -13.29 6.45
CA GLN A 229 -3.97 -13.93 5.16
C GLN A 229 -5.28 -14.13 4.39
N THR A 230 -5.33 -13.74 3.12
CA THR A 230 -6.46 -14.06 2.25
C THR A 230 -6.09 -15.13 1.24
N GLY A 231 -7.02 -16.01 0.93
CA GLY A 231 -6.90 -17.00 -0.13
C GLY A 231 -7.13 -16.39 -1.50
N CYS A 232 -6.67 -17.10 -2.54
CA CYS A 232 -6.83 -16.66 -3.92
C CYS A 232 -8.31 -16.44 -4.27
N ASN A 233 -8.56 -15.40 -5.07
CA ASN A 233 -9.89 -14.99 -5.55
C ASN A 233 -10.92 -14.73 -4.43
N SER A 234 -10.46 -14.47 -3.20
CA SER A 234 -11.36 -14.03 -2.14
C SER A 234 -11.84 -12.59 -2.38
N VAL A 235 -13.00 -12.27 -1.81
CA VAL A 235 -13.64 -10.97 -1.94
C VAL A 235 -14.02 -10.46 -0.56
N THR A 236 -13.94 -9.17 -0.32
CA THR A 236 -14.56 -8.55 0.86
C THR A 236 -15.69 -7.64 0.42
N SER A 237 -16.78 -7.65 1.20
CA SER A 237 -17.83 -6.64 1.09
C SER A 237 -17.33 -5.27 1.59
N PRO A 238 -18.00 -4.16 1.24
CA PRO A 238 -17.66 -2.84 1.80
C PRO A 238 -17.79 -2.82 3.33
N GLY A 239 -16.79 -2.29 4.02
CA GLY A 239 -16.77 -2.21 5.48
C GLY A 239 -16.50 -3.52 6.20
N THR A 240 -15.85 -4.48 5.54
CA THR A 240 -15.36 -5.70 6.19
C THR A 240 -14.12 -5.38 7.03
N LEU A 241 -14.18 -5.65 8.34
CA LEU A 241 -13.06 -5.49 9.26
C LEU A 241 -12.65 -6.88 9.76
N ILE A 242 -11.41 -7.30 9.51
CA ILE A 242 -10.91 -8.62 9.91
C ILE A 242 -9.85 -8.43 10.98
N GLY A 243 -10.07 -8.99 12.18
CA GLY A 243 -9.11 -8.92 13.28
C GLY A 243 -7.81 -9.67 12.99
N PRO A 244 -6.74 -9.39 13.75
CA PRO A 244 -5.40 -9.94 13.50
C PRO A 244 -5.37 -11.46 13.59
N ASP A 245 -4.35 -12.07 12.98
CA ASP A 245 -4.12 -13.52 12.97
C ASP A 245 -5.24 -14.35 12.30
N SER A 246 -6.05 -13.73 11.43
CA SER A 246 -7.20 -14.38 10.79
C SER A 246 -6.92 -14.83 9.36
N PHE A 247 -7.75 -15.73 8.87
CA PHE A 247 -7.70 -16.23 7.50
C PHE A 247 -9.03 -16.01 6.79
N LEU A 248 -8.99 -15.48 5.56
CA LEU A 248 -10.10 -15.51 4.61
C LEU A 248 -9.83 -16.60 3.58
N MET A 249 -10.68 -17.63 3.50
CA MET A 249 -10.39 -18.78 2.63
C MET A 249 -10.49 -18.44 1.13
N PRO A 250 -9.84 -19.23 0.25
CA PRO A 250 -9.92 -19.02 -1.20
C PRO A 250 -11.36 -19.06 -1.72
N ASN A 251 -11.68 -18.20 -2.70
CA ASN A 251 -13.00 -18.06 -3.32
C ASN A 251 -14.15 -17.65 -2.37
N VAL A 252 -13.84 -17.20 -1.15
CA VAL A 252 -14.86 -16.78 -0.18
C VAL A 252 -15.12 -15.29 -0.27
N THR A 253 -16.39 -14.91 -0.10
CA THR A 253 -16.79 -13.51 0.10
C THR A 253 -16.98 -13.22 1.59
N ALA A 254 -16.06 -12.45 2.18
CA ALA A 254 -16.21 -11.98 3.56
C ALA A 254 -17.37 -10.98 3.66
N PRO A 255 -18.34 -11.19 4.56
CA PRO A 255 -19.44 -10.25 4.74
C PRO A 255 -18.96 -8.96 5.40
N SER A 256 -19.74 -7.90 5.23
CA SER A 256 -19.51 -6.61 5.88
C SER A 256 -19.65 -6.74 7.40
N GLY A 257 -18.90 -5.93 8.16
CA GLY A 257 -18.90 -5.96 9.61
C GLY A 257 -17.58 -6.43 10.21
N ALA A 258 -17.55 -6.53 11.54
CA ALA A 258 -16.36 -6.88 12.29
C ALA A 258 -16.24 -8.39 12.53
N HIS A 259 -15.12 -8.96 12.09
CA HIS A 259 -14.70 -10.34 12.32
C HIS A 259 -13.62 -10.36 13.41
N PRO A 260 -13.78 -11.17 14.47
CA PRO A 260 -12.81 -11.24 15.56
C PRO A 260 -11.40 -11.65 15.11
N ARG A 261 -10.41 -11.43 15.97
CA ARG A 261 -9.06 -12.00 15.77
C ARG A 261 -9.09 -13.52 15.70
N LYS A 262 -8.11 -14.14 15.03
CA LYS A 262 -7.99 -15.59 14.86
C LYS A 262 -9.23 -16.24 14.23
N SER A 263 -9.96 -15.50 13.39
CA SER A 263 -11.12 -16.03 12.68
C SER A 263 -10.69 -16.80 11.44
N VAL A 264 -11.47 -17.80 11.07
CA VAL A 264 -11.40 -18.45 9.75
C VAL A 264 -12.72 -18.18 9.04
N ILE A 265 -12.70 -17.29 8.06
CA ILE A 265 -13.88 -16.90 7.29
C ILE A 265 -13.97 -17.83 6.08
N ARG A 266 -15.10 -18.54 5.98
CA ARG A 266 -15.36 -19.59 5.00
C ARG A 266 -16.65 -19.33 4.24
#